data_AF-A0A6N4XB46-F1
#
_entry.id   AF-A0A6N4XB46-F1
#
_cell.length_a   1.000
_cell.length_b   1.000
_cell.length_c   1.000
_cell.angle_alpha   90.00
_cell.angle_beta   90.00
_cell.angle_gamma   90.00
#
_symmetry.space_group_name_H-M   'P 1'
#
loop_
_entity.id
_entity.type
_entity.pdbx_description
1 polymer ?
#
loop_
_entity_poly.entity_id
_entity_poly.type
_entity_poly.pdbx_seq_one_letter_code
_entity_poly.pdbx_strand_id
1 'polypeptide(L)'
;MNEVLEQKEKIFFEIEKIEVEKLPELQGLKEKQFQIVRDNPFVEITDIKTYEEAKKARTALLTARTNIEKQDKLIVSKINSFKTRVKEISQSLISITQSHEEKQQLEVKRWEETKEQEKQEKIRLEEERKGKIKDAIDLIYKKELQKIEILSFETIDTLKIDWEQNLFKTNLSQFEEFELDFTEKLILLKNQFASKEQVLREKEVQRLESESLKAEREKIRQELESLAFEKARHEAELQAKEQKAKKIREAEEERLRQERQEIENEKIRLANIEAERIAKAEALHKELLETEQAAKQKAETETKAKEDAGRLQALKPEKEKIIDYLQSIRGSIPLPVIQDESLKKEFTTAIDQINEIISKSVSIIKNFK
;
A
#
# COMPACT_ATOMS: atom_id res chain seq x y z
N MET A 1 -94.21 -59.57 52.18
CA MET A 1 -95.35 -58.70 52.52
C MET A 1 -96.00 -58.34 51.20
N ASN A 2 -97.25 -58.76 51.00
CA ASN A 2 -97.97 -58.71 49.73
C ASN A 2 -98.30 -57.27 49.34
N GLU A 3 -97.73 -56.79 48.23
CA GLU A 3 -98.12 -55.55 47.60
C GLU A 3 -99.28 -55.84 46.64
N VAL A 4 -100.49 -55.52 47.08
CA VAL A 4 -101.70 -55.57 46.26
C VAL A 4 -101.59 -54.45 45.22
N LEU A 5 -101.12 -54.80 44.03
CA LEU A 5 -101.13 -53.93 42.85
C LEU A 5 -102.58 -53.75 42.39
N GLU A 6 -103.22 -52.71 42.91
CA GLU A 6 -104.47 -52.17 42.42
C GLU A 6 -104.27 -51.71 40.96
N GLN A 7 -104.60 -52.57 40.01
CA GLN A 7 -104.61 -52.25 38.58
C GLN A 7 -105.71 -51.22 38.31
N LYS A 8 -105.41 -49.94 38.51
CA LYS A 8 -106.23 -48.86 37.98
C LYS A 8 -106.24 -48.99 36.46
N GLU A 9 -107.40 -49.26 35.88
CA GLU A 9 -107.61 -49.21 34.43
C GLU A 9 -107.01 -47.91 33.89
N LYS A 10 -105.97 -48.04 33.05
CA LYS A 10 -105.41 -46.90 32.33
C LYS A 10 -106.44 -46.44 31.31
N ILE A 11 -107.21 -45.42 31.67
CA ILE A 11 -108.07 -44.71 30.72
C ILE A 11 -107.14 -44.01 29.73
N PHE A 12 -107.06 -44.55 28.52
CA PHE A 12 -106.28 -43.96 27.43
C PHE A 12 -107.14 -42.85 26.78
N PHE A 13 -106.76 -41.59 27.01
CA PHE A 13 -107.46 -40.44 26.45
C PHE A 13 -106.76 -39.98 25.19
N GLU A 14 -107.35 -40.27 24.02
CA GLU A 14 -106.84 -39.80 22.73
C GLU A 14 -107.53 -38.49 22.34
N ILE A 15 -106.77 -37.40 22.33
CA ILE A 15 -107.28 -36.06 22.00
C ILE A 15 -107.91 -36.02 20.60
N GLU A 16 -107.37 -36.78 19.65
CA GLU A 16 -107.84 -36.84 18.26
C GLU A 16 -109.20 -37.55 18.10
N LYS A 17 -109.61 -38.39 19.07
CA LYS A 17 -110.85 -39.18 19.01
C LYS A 17 -112.02 -38.53 19.77
N ILE A 18 -111.88 -37.29 20.23
CA ILE A 18 -112.95 -36.60 20.96
C ILE A 18 -114.11 -36.27 20.01
N GLU A 19 -115.25 -36.93 20.20
CA GLU A 19 -116.50 -36.61 19.52
C GLU A 19 -117.12 -35.33 20.11
N VAL A 20 -117.02 -34.21 19.39
CA VAL A 20 -117.48 -32.88 19.84
C VAL A 20 -118.98 -32.86 20.16
N GLU A 21 -119.79 -33.64 19.44
CA GLU A 21 -121.25 -33.72 19.66
C GLU A 21 -121.62 -34.35 21.01
N LYS A 22 -120.72 -35.13 21.61
CA LYS A 22 -120.91 -35.77 22.92
C LYS A 22 -120.45 -34.90 24.09
N LEU A 23 -120.01 -33.66 23.84
CA LEU A 23 -119.65 -32.73 24.91
C LEU A 23 -120.87 -32.42 25.79
N PRO A 24 -120.76 -32.52 27.13
CA PRO A 24 -121.84 -32.20 28.04
C PRO A 24 -122.43 -30.80 27.83
N GLU A 25 -121.60 -29.85 27.41
CA GLU A 25 -121.97 -28.46 27.12
C GLU A 25 -122.88 -28.33 25.88
N LEU A 26 -122.86 -29.30 24.95
CA LEU A 26 -123.65 -29.31 23.72
C LEU A 26 -124.82 -30.29 23.77
N GLN A 27 -124.84 -31.20 24.74
CA GLN A 27 -125.84 -32.26 24.84
C GLN A 27 -127.26 -31.71 25.01
N GLY A 28 -128.17 -32.16 24.15
CA GLY A 28 -129.59 -31.77 24.20
C GLY A 28 -129.87 -30.33 23.76
N LEU A 29 -128.86 -29.57 23.34
CA LEU A 29 -129.07 -28.20 22.87
C LEU A 29 -129.81 -28.16 21.54
N LYS A 30 -129.58 -29.14 20.66
CA LYS A 30 -130.25 -29.24 19.36
C LYS A 30 -131.76 -29.39 19.53
N GLU A 31 -132.19 -30.32 20.38
CA GLU A 31 -133.59 -30.56 20.71
C GLU A 31 -134.22 -29.33 21.37
N LYS A 32 -133.49 -28.68 22.28
CA LYS A 32 -133.93 -27.42 22.92
C LYS A 32 -134.11 -26.29 21.89
N GLN A 33 -133.21 -26.14 20.92
CA GLN A 33 -133.36 -25.11 19.88
C GLN A 33 -134.58 -25.39 19.02
N PHE A 34 -134.80 -26.64 18.60
CA PHE A 34 -136.00 -26.99 17.84
C PHE A 34 -137.29 -26.72 18.62
N GLN A 35 -137.31 -27.01 19.93
CA GLN A 35 -138.46 -26.71 20.77
C GLN A 35 -138.70 -25.20 20.87
N ILE A 36 -137.65 -24.40 21.10
CA ILE A 36 -137.76 -22.94 21.19
C ILE A 36 -138.28 -22.34 19.88
N VAL A 37 -137.84 -22.84 18.72
CA VAL A 37 -138.35 -22.41 17.41
C VAL A 37 -139.82 -22.77 17.22
N ARG A 38 -140.25 -23.97 17.66
CA ARG A 38 -141.65 -24.38 17.61
C ARG A 38 -142.54 -23.52 18.51
N ASP A 39 -142.07 -23.20 19.71
CA ASP A 39 -142.82 -22.41 20.70
C ASP A 39 -142.86 -20.91 20.38
N ASN A 40 -142.00 -20.46 19.47
CA ASN A 40 -141.87 -19.05 19.06
C ASN A 40 -141.89 -18.95 17.52
N PRO A 41 -143.02 -19.30 16.86
CA PRO A 41 -143.14 -19.22 15.41
C PRO A 41 -143.03 -17.77 14.92
N PHE A 42 -142.80 -17.61 13.62
CA PHE A 42 -142.79 -16.29 13.02
C PHE A 42 -144.16 -15.62 13.15
N VAL A 43 -144.17 -14.37 13.61
CA VAL A 43 -145.37 -13.53 13.75
C VAL A 43 -145.19 -12.30 12.86
N GLU A 44 -146.04 -12.16 11.85
CA GLU A 44 -146.10 -10.96 11.03
C GLU A 44 -146.78 -9.83 11.81
N ILE A 45 -146.15 -8.64 11.83
CA ILE A 45 -146.62 -7.51 12.62
C ILE A 45 -147.65 -6.74 11.81
N THR A 46 -148.90 -6.77 12.24
CA THR A 46 -150.03 -6.08 11.59
C THR A 46 -150.74 -5.10 12.52
N ASP A 47 -150.53 -5.23 13.83
CA ASP A 47 -151.08 -4.39 14.89
C ASP A 47 -150.16 -4.36 16.14
N ILE A 48 -150.57 -3.64 17.19
CA ILE A 48 -149.80 -3.51 18.43
C ILE A 48 -149.67 -4.86 19.18
N LYS A 49 -150.66 -5.74 19.05
CA LYS A 49 -150.68 -7.03 19.76
C LYS A 49 -149.66 -7.99 19.15
N THR A 50 -149.68 -8.12 17.83
CA THR A 50 -148.72 -8.92 17.05
C THR A 50 -147.29 -8.38 17.17
N TYR A 51 -147.10 -7.07 17.36
CA TYR A 51 -145.80 -6.48 17.68
C TYR A 51 -145.22 -6.99 19.02
N GLU A 52 -145.99 -7.00 20.11
CA GLU A 52 -145.50 -7.47 21.41
C GLU A 52 -145.24 -8.98 21.42
N GLU A 53 -146.07 -9.77 20.73
CA GLU A 53 -145.84 -11.20 20.53
C GLU A 53 -144.56 -11.47 19.72
N ALA A 54 -144.34 -10.75 18.61
CA ALA A 54 -143.12 -10.86 17.81
C ALA A 54 -141.86 -10.45 18.60
N LYS A 55 -141.94 -9.41 19.45
CA LYS A 55 -140.82 -8.98 20.31
C LYS A 55 -140.48 -10.02 21.38
N LYS A 56 -141.48 -10.67 21.98
CA LYS A 56 -141.29 -11.77 22.94
C LYS A 56 -140.63 -12.97 22.26
N ALA A 57 -141.14 -13.39 21.10
CA ALA A 57 -140.55 -14.45 20.29
C ALA A 57 -139.09 -14.15 19.91
N ARG A 58 -138.81 -12.93 19.43
CA ARG A 58 -137.44 -12.46 19.10
C ARG A 58 -136.51 -12.56 20.31
N THR A 59 -136.96 -12.13 21.48
CA THR A 59 -136.14 -12.16 22.70
C THR A 59 -135.82 -13.58 23.13
N ALA A 60 -136.79 -14.50 23.03
CA ALA A 60 -136.59 -15.91 23.32
C ALA A 60 -135.57 -16.55 22.35
N LEU A 61 -135.72 -16.33 21.04
CA LEU A 61 -134.79 -16.82 20.01
C LEU A 61 -133.37 -16.25 20.19
N LEU A 62 -133.26 -14.94 20.46
CA LEU A 62 -131.96 -14.30 20.72
C LEU A 62 -131.28 -14.87 21.97
N THR A 63 -132.05 -15.10 23.04
CA THR A 63 -131.55 -15.71 24.28
C THR A 63 -131.07 -17.14 24.02
N ALA A 64 -131.83 -17.90 23.25
CA ALA A 64 -131.47 -19.27 22.87
C ALA A 64 -130.16 -19.34 22.07
N ARG A 65 -129.97 -18.46 21.09
CA ARG A 65 -128.71 -18.34 20.32
C ARG A 65 -127.54 -17.91 21.22
N THR A 66 -127.72 -16.84 21.98
CA THR A 66 -126.63 -16.31 22.84
C THR A 66 -126.21 -17.29 23.93
N ASN A 67 -127.10 -18.18 24.38
CA ASN A 67 -126.75 -19.27 25.27
C ASN A 67 -125.80 -20.29 24.62
N ILE A 68 -125.96 -20.62 23.32
CA ILE A 68 -125.02 -21.47 22.58
C ILE A 68 -123.66 -20.76 22.48
N GLU A 69 -123.63 -19.48 22.14
CA GLU A 69 -122.38 -18.69 22.06
C GLU A 69 -121.63 -18.66 23.40
N LYS A 70 -122.35 -18.67 24.53
CA LYS A 70 -121.75 -18.78 25.87
C LYS A 70 -121.14 -20.17 26.10
N GLN A 71 -121.81 -21.24 25.67
CA GLN A 71 -121.26 -22.60 25.78
C GLN A 71 -120.02 -22.78 24.91
N ASP A 72 -120.01 -22.24 23.69
CA ASP A 72 -118.83 -22.22 22.81
C ASP A 72 -117.62 -21.54 23.48
N LYS A 73 -117.81 -20.33 24.02
CA LYS A 73 -116.75 -19.63 24.79
C LYS A 73 -116.25 -20.43 25.98
N LEU A 74 -117.15 -21.15 26.68
CA LEU A 74 -116.79 -22.00 27.80
C LEU A 74 -115.92 -23.18 27.36
N ILE A 75 -116.28 -23.84 26.25
CA ILE A 75 -115.50 -24.93 25.65
C ILE A 75 -114.11 -24.43 25.28
N VAL A 76 -114.01 -23.30 24.59
CA VAL A 76 -112.73 -22.67 24.22
C VAL A 76 -111.88 -22.37 25.45
N SER A 77 -112.48 -21.81 26.51
CA SER A 77 -111.77 -21.56 27.78
C SER A 77 -111.19 -22.85 28.36
N LYS A 78 -111.95 -23.95 28.37
CA LYS A 78 -111.48 -25.25 28.89
C LYS A 78 -110.33 -25.82 28.06
N ILE A 79 -110.39 -25.72 26.73
CA ILE A 79 -109.31 -26.15 25.82
C ILE A 79 -108.04 -25.34 26.09
N ASN A 80 -108.15 -24.02 26.24
CA ASN A 80 -107.01 -23.17 26.55
C ASN A 80 -106.38 -23.52 27.90
N SER A 81 -107.19 -23.75 28.94
CA SER A 81 -106.70 -24.21 30.23
C SER A 81 -105.97 -25.56 30.13
N PHE A 82 -106.52 -26.50 29.36
CA PHE A 82 -105.87 -27.79 29.09
C PHE A 82 -104.50 -27.59 28.41
N LYS A 83 -104.43 -26.78 27.34
CA LYS A 83 -103.18 -26.46 26.63
C LYS A 83 -102.12 -25.85 27.56
N THR A 84 -102.51 -24.92 28.43
CA THR A 84 -101.62 -24.33 29.42
C THR A 84 -101.07 -25.39 30.37
N ARG A 85 -101.92 -26.27 30.88
CA ARG A 85 -101.51 -27.35 31.80
C ARG A 85 -100.58 -28.37 31.14
N VAL A 86 -100.84 -28.71 29.87
CA VAL A 86 -99.91 -29.53 29.07
C VAL A 86 -98.55 -28.86 28.97
N LYS A 87 -98.50 -27.55 28.65
CA LYS A 87 -97.25 -26.79 28.57
C LYS A 87 -96.50 -26.76 29.90
N GLU A 88 -97.19 -26.52 31.02
CA GLU A 88 -96.60 -26.52 32.37
C GLU A 88 -95.98 -27.87 32.71
N ILE A 89 -96.70 -28.97 32.46
CA ILE A 89 -96.18 -30.33 32.68
C ILE A 89 -94.97 -30.59 31.78
N SER A 90 -95.04 -30.26 30.49
CA SER A 90 -93.90 -30.41 29.58
C SER A 90 -92.67 -29.62 30.04
N GLN A 91 -92.85 -28.37 30.50
CA GLN A 91 -91.76 -27.55 31.04
C GLN A 91 -91.19 -28.15 32.33
N SER A 92 -92.04 -28.66 33.22
CA SER A 92 -91.59 -29.38 34.41
C SER A 92 -90.75 -30.60 34.03
N LEU A 93 -91.20 -31.42 33.07
CA LEU A 93 -90.45 -32.58 32.60
C LEU A 93 -89.11 -32.19 31.95
N ILE A 94 -89.08 -31.14 31.13
CA ILE A 94 -87.83 -30.62 30.53
C ILE A 94 -86.87 -30.14 31.62
N SER A 95 -87.37 -29.43 32.63
CA SER A 95 -86.54 -28.86 33.70
C SER A 95 -85.82 -29.93 34.55
N ILE A 96 -86.40 -31.14 34.62
CA ILE A 96 -85.76 -32.29 35.29
C ILE A 96 -84.42 -32.62 34.63
N THR A 97 -84.32 -32.59 33.30
CA THR A 97 -83.08 -32.95 32.60
C THR A 97 -82.22 -31.74 32.28
N GLN A 98 -82.83 -30.59 31.95
CA GLN A 98 -82.11 -29.40 31.51
C GLN A 98 -81.09 -28.89 32.53
N SER A 99 -81.46 -28.84 33.82
CA SER A 99 -80.56 -28.36 34.87
C SER A 99 -79.33 -29.27 35.05
N HIS A 100 -79.51 -30.57 34.87
CA HIS A 100 -78.42 -31.55 34.93
C HIS A 100 -77.54 -31.50 33.69
N GLU A 101 -78.13 -31.33 32.51
CA GLU A 101 -77.42 -31.11 31.24
C GLU A 101 -76.54 -29.86 31.31
N GLU A 102 -77.09 -28.72 31.72
CA GLU A 102 -76.36 -27.46 31.85
C GLU A 102 -75.18 -27.59 32.81
N LYS A 103 -75.39 -28.24 33.97
CA LYS A 103 -74.32 -28.52 34.93
C LYS A 103 -73.23 -29.42 34.33
N GLN A 104 -73.61 -30.46 33.60
CA GLN A 104 -72.67 -31.36 32.94
C GLN A 104 -71.89 -30.61 31.85
N GLN A 105 -72.55 -29.75 31.07
CA GLN A 105 -71.92 -28.99 29.99
C GLN A 105 -70.92 -27.96 30.52
N LEU A 106 -71.21 -27.31 31.65
CA LEU A 106 -70.26 -26.42 32.32
C LEU A 106 -69.01 -27.16 32.79
N GLU A 107 -69.17 -28.36 33.38
CA GLU A 107 -68.03 -29.15 33.84
C GLU A 107 -67.19 -29.68 32.66
N VAL A 108 -67.83 -30.11 31.57
CA VAL A 108 -67.14 -30.51 30.33
C VAL A 108 -66.31 -29.35 29.78
N LYS A 109 -66.89 -28.15 29.66
CA LYS A 109 -66.17 -26.96 29.19
C LYS A 109 -64.98 -26.63 30.09
N ARG A 110 -65.17 -26.63 31.41
CA ARG A 110 -64.10 -26.38 32.38
C ARG A 110 -62.94 -27.37 32.22
N TRP A 111 -63.26 -28.65 32.03
CA TRP A 111 -62.25 -29.69 31.83
C TRP A 111 -61.49 -29.52 30.51
N GLU A 112 -62.19 -29.22 29.41
CA GLU A 112 -61.59 -28.95 28.11
C GLU A 112 -60.66 -27.73 28.15
N GLU A 113 -61.08 -26.64 28.79
CA GLU A 113 -60.26 -25.44 29.02
C GLU A 113 -59.00 -25.78 29.83
N THR A 114 -59.15 -26.57 30.90
CA THR A 114 -58.01 -27.01 31.74
C THR A 114 -57.04 -27.86 30.91
N LYS A 115 -57.55 -28.77 30.08
CA LYS A 115 -56.70 -29.65 29.25
C LYS A 115 -55.99 -28.90 28.15
N GLU A 116 -56.64 -27.90 27.55
CA GLU A 116 -55.98 -27.05 26.56
C GLU A 116 -54.90 -26.18 27.23
N GLN A 117 -55.14 -25.63 28.42
CA GLN A 117 -54.11 -24.91 29.19
C GLN A 117 -52.92 -25.81 29.54
N GLU A 118 -53.15 -27.05 30.00
CA GLU A 118 -52.07 -28.02 30.25
C GLU A 118 -51.26 -28.32 28.99
N LYS A 119 -51.93 -28.42 27.83
CA LYS A 119 -51.27 -28.67 26.54
C LYS A 119 -50.41 -27.47 26.13
N GLN A 120 -50.95 -26.25 26.22
CA GLN A 120 -50.20 -25.02 25.93
C GLN A 120 -49.01 -24.85 26.87
N GLU A 121 -49.18 -25.16 28.15
CA GLU A 121 -48.08 -25.09 29.14
C GLU A 121 -46.98 -26.11 28.84
N LYS A 122 -47.34 -27.34 28.43
CA LYS A 122 -46.35 -28.33 28.00
C LYS A 122 -45.57 -27.88 26.77
N ILE A 123 -46.24 -27.27 25.80
CA ILE A 123 -45.57 -26.69 24.62
C ILE A 123 -44.61 -25.58 25.05
N ARG A 124 -45.06 -24.66 25.91
CA ARG A 124 -44.23 -23.56 26.42
C ARG A 124 -43.00 -24.06 27.18
N LEU A 125 -43.16 -25.04 28.07
CA LEU A 125 -42.05 -25.63 28.83
C LEU A 125 -41.04 -26.34 27.93
N GLU A 126 -41.52 -27.01 26.88
CA GLU A 126 -40.67 -27.67 25.89
C GLU A 126 -39.91 -26.65 25.02
N GLU A 127 -40.57 -25.56 24.60
CA GLU A 127 -39.89 -24.45 23.91
C GLU A 127 -38.86 -23.76 24.81
N GLU A 128 -39.18 -23.56 26.09
CA GLU A 128 -38.23 -22.99 27.07
C GLU A 128 -37.03 -23.92 27.29
N ARG A 129 -37.24 -25.25 27.36
CA ARG A 129 -36.16 -26.24 27.42
C ARG A 129 -35.25 -26.11 26.20
N LYS A 130 -35.82 -26.11 24.99
CA LYS A 130 -35.07 -25.95 23.74
C LYS A 130 -34.29 -24.64 23.69
N GLY A 131 -34.92 -23.55 24.13
CA GLY A 131 -34.27 -22.24 24.24
C GLY A 131 -33.05 -22.28 25.15
N LYS A 132 -33.17 -22.84 26.36
CA LYS A 132 -32.06 -22.97 27.32
C LYS A 132 -30.88 -23.75 26.74
N ILE A 133 -31.14 -24.83 26.00
CA ILE A 133 -30.08 -25.63 25.38
C ILE A 133 -29.36 -24.81 24.30
N LYS A 134 -30.11 -24.14 23.42
CA LYS A 134 -29.52 -23.27 22.39
C LYS A 134 -28.72 -22.12 22.97
N ASP A 135 -29.23 -21.47 24.01
CA ASP A 135 -28.53 -20.40 24.70
C ASP A 135 -27.23 -20.89 25.35
N ALA A 136 -27.22 -22.10 25.92
CA ALA A 136 -26.01 -22.71 26.46
C ALA A 136 -24.97 -22.99 25.36
N ILE A 137 -25.39 -23.54 24.22
CA ILE A 137 -24.51 -23.75 23.05
C ILE A 137 -23.92 -22.42 22.58
N ASP A 138 -24.75 -21.39 22.41
CA ASP A 138 -24.31 -20.08 21.94
C ASP A 138 -23.40 -19.37 22.95
N LEU A 139 -23.63 -19.56 24.25
CA LEU A 139 -22.77 -19.03 25.30
C LEU A 139 -21.37 -19.67 25.25
N ILE A 140 -21.29 -20.99 25.11
CA ILE A 140 -20.01 -21.70 24.93
C ILE A 140 -19.32 -21.19 23.67
N TYR A 141 -20.03 -21.13 22.54
CA TYR A 141 -19.49 -20.65 21.28
C TYR A 141 -18.93 -19.23 21.39
N LYS A 142 -19.68 -18.29 21.96
CA LYS A 142 -19.25 -16.88 22.13
C LYS A 142 -18.04 -16.77 23.05
N LYS A 143 -18.01 -17.53 24.16
CA LYS A 143 -16.87 -17.54 25.09
C LYS A 143 -15.60 -18.00 24.41
N GLU A 144 -15.66 -19.10 23.65
CA GLU A 144 -14.48 -19.62 22.95
C GLU A 144 -14.07 -18.74 21.77
N LEU A 145 -15.03 -18.13 21.07
CA LEU A 145 -14.75 -17.14 20.03
C LEU A 145 -13.97 -15.94 20.58
N GLN A 146 -14.37 -15.41 21.74
CA GLN A 146 -13.64 -14.32 22.40
C GLN A 146 -12.19 -14.69 22.71
N LYS A 147 -11.91 -15.94 23.12
CA LYS A 147 -10.54 -16.41 23.32
C LYS A 147 -9.73 -16.39 22.02
N ILE A 148 -10.34 -16.73 20.88
CA ILE A 148 -9.70 -16.64 19.55
C ILE A 148 -9.43 -15.18 19.18
N GLU A 149 -10.35 -14.26 19.46
CA GLU A 149 -10.22 -12.85 19.13
C GLU A 149 -9.00 -12.21 19.80
N ILE A 150 -8.82 -12.47 21.10
CA ILE A 150 -7.72 -11.94 21.92
C ILE A 150 -6.43 -12.77 21.86
N LEU A 151 -6.40 -13.82 21.04
CA LEU A 151 -5.27 -14.74 20.93
C LEU A 151 -3.98 -14.03 20.48
N SER A 152 -2.87 -14.34 21.15
CA SER A 152 -1.51 -13.94 20.79
C SER A 152 -0.68 -15.15 20.35
N PHE A 153 0.49 -14.91 19.73
CA PHE A 153 1.36 -15.99 19.28
C PHE A 153 1.79 -16.93 20.42
N GLU A 154 2.10 -16.36 21.59
CA GLU A 154 2.58 -17.10 22.77
C GLU A 154 1.50 -18.00 23.39
N THR A 155 0.21 -17.66 23.16
CA THR A 155 -0.93 -18.32 23.82
C THR A 155 -1.63 -19.35 22.93
N ILE A 156 -1.18 -19.54 21.69
CA ILE A 156 -1.74 -20.50 20.72
C ILE A 156 -1.80 -21.91 21.32
N ASP A 157 -0.67 -22.42 21.80
CA ASP A 157 -0.58 -23.81 22.27
C ASP A 157 -1.33 -24.00 23.59
N THR A 158 -1.37 -22.99 24.46
CA THR A 158 -2.18 -23.01 25.68
C THR A 158 -3.67 -23.14 25.36
N LEU A 159 -4.16 -22.40 24.36
CA LEU A 159 -5.57 -22.49 23.96
C LEU A 159 -5.89 -23.85 23.33
N LYS A 160 -4.98 -24.44 22.53
CA LYS A 160 -5.16 -25.80 21.99
C LYS A 160 -5.33 -26.83 23.10
N ILE A 161 -4.46 -26.78 24.10
CA ILE A 161 -4.51 -27.69 25.25
C ILE A 161 -5.83 -27.50 26.01
N ASP A 162 -6.24 -26.26 26.27
CA ASP A 162 -7.52 -25.94 26.91
C ASP A 162 -8.71 -26.54 26.13
N TRP A 163 -8.72 -26.43 24.80
CA TRP A 163 -9.76 -27.01 23.96
C TRP A 163 -9.78 -28.53 23.98
N GLU A 164 -8.64 -29.19 23.91
CA GLU A 164 -8.53 -30.65 24.00
C GLU A 164 -8.97 -31.20 25.36
N GLN A 165 -8.72 -30.45 26.42
CA GLN A 165 -9.05 -30.87 27.78
C GLN A 165 -10.49 -30.51 28.17
N ASN A 166 -11.05 -29.43 27.65
CA ASN A 166 -12.34 -28.91 28.06
C ASN A 166 -13.36 -28.94 26.91
N LEU A 167 -13.16 -28.13 25.86
CA LEU A 167 -14.16 -27.93 24.80
C LEU A 167 -14.54 -29.23 24.09
N PHE A 168 -13.56 -30.02 23.65
CA PHE A 168 -13.80 -31.25 22.90
C PHE A 168 -14.22 -32.44 23.78
N LYS A 169 -14.12 -32.31 25.10
CA LYS A 169 -14.64 -33.29 26.06
C LYS A 169 -16.03 -32.93 26.61
N THR A 170 -16.63 -31.86 26.09
CA THR A 170 -18.01 -31.48 26.43
C THR A 170 -18.95 -32.64 26.13
N ASN A 171 -19.74 -33.05 27.12
CA ASN A 171 -20.71 -34.12 26.96
C ASN A 171 -21.81 -33.70 25.98
N LEU A 172 -21.87 -34.31 24.79
CA LEU A 172 -22.83 -33.95 23.75
C LEU A 172 -24.28 -34.24 24.16
N SER A 173 -24.51 -35.30 24.95
CA SER A 173 -25.87 -35.70 25.38
C SER A 173 -26.61 -34.63 26.21
N GLN A 174 -25.90 -33.63 26.76
CA GLN A 174 -26.53 -32.51 27.45
C GLN A 174 -27.29 -31.57 26.49
N PHE A 175 -27.03 -31.67 25.18
CA PHE A 175 -27.64 -30.84 24.14
C PHE A 175 -28.80 -31.54 23.42
N GLU A 176 -29.11 -32.79 23.78
CA GLU A 176 -30.27 -33.53 23.29
C GLU A 176 -30.42 -33.47 21.75
N GLU A 177 -31.48 -32.89 21.21
CA GLU A 177 -31.69 -32.81 19.75
C GLU A 177 -30.75 -31.81 19.03
N PHE A 178 -30.01 -30.98 19.78
CA PHE A 178 -29.14 -29.93 19.26
C PHE A 178 -27.65 -30.31 19.26
N GLU A 179 -27.33 -31.61 19.38
CA GLU A 179 -25.96 -32.12 19.25
C GLU A 179 -25.29 -31.73 17.93
N LEU A 180 -26.06 -31.74 16.83
CA LEU A 180 -25.57 -31.33 15.51
C LEU A 180 -25.28 -29.83 15.47
N ASP A 181 -26.17 -28.98 16.02
CA ASP A 181 -25.96 -27.53 16.11
C ASP A 181 -24.67 -27.21 16.86
N PHE A 182 -24.40 -27.89 17.99
CA PHE A 182 -23.16 -27.72 18.73
C PHE A 182 -21.94 -28.16 17.91
N THR A 183 -22.05 -29.28 17.20
CA THR A 183 -20.98 -29.81 16.33
C THR A 183 -20.65 -28.83 15.20
N GLU A 184 -21.65 -28.21 14.58
CA GLU A 184 -21.46 -27.16 13.57
C GLU A 184 -20.71 -25.96 14.16
N LYS A 185 -21.09 -25.50 15.35
CA LYS A 185 -20.39 -24.42 16.06
C LYS A 185 -18.93 -24.78 16.37
N LEU A 186 -18.63 -26.02 16.74
CA LEU A 186 -17.25 -26.49 16.93
C LEU A 186 -16.44 -26.44 15.63
N ILE A 187 -17.03 -26.81 14.49
CA ILE A 187 -16.37 -26.71 13.19
C ILE A 187 -16.05 -25.25 12.86
N LEU A 188 -17.00 -24.34 13.09
CA LEU A 188 -16.79 -22.91 12.89
C LEU A 188 -15.64 -22.38 13.76
N LEU A 189 -15.60 -22.74 15.05
CA LEU A 189 -14.51 -22.36 15.95
C LEU A 189 -13.16 -22.89 15.47
N LYS A 190 -13.09 -24.15 15.03
CA LYS A 190 -11.86 -24.75 14.49
C LYS A 190 -11.34 -23.98 13.28
N ASN A 191 -12.23 -23.63 12.35
CA ASN A 191 -11.86 -22.87 11.15
C ASN A 191 -11.37 -21.46 11.50
N GLN A 192 -12.07 -20.76 12.40
CA GLN A 192 -11.69 -19.41 12.84
C GLN A 192 -10.35 -19.43 13.59
N PHE A 193 -10.14 -20.42 14.46
CA PHE A 193 -8.90 -20.60 15.17
C PHE A 193 -7.73 -20.91 14.21
N ALA A 194 -7.91 -21.84 13.26
CA ALA A 194 -6.88 -22.17 12.29
C ALA A 194 -6.46 -20.95 11.46
N SER A 195 -7.43 -20.15 11.02
CA SER A 195 -7.15 -18.90 10.29
C SER A 195 -6.38 -17.89 11.15
N LYS A 196 -6.80 -17.68 12.41
CA LYS A 196 -6.11 -16.77 13.34
C LYS A 196 -4.69 -17.25 13.67
N GLU A 197 -4.52 -18.54 13.92
CA GLU A 197 -3.22 -19.18 14.17
C GLU A 197 -2.27 -18.93 13.00
N GLN A 198 -2.72 -19.16 11.76
CA GLN A 198 -1.92 -18.92 10.57
C GLN A 198 -1.44 -17.46 10.51
N VAL A 199 -2.35 -16.50 10.67
CA VAL A 199 -2.02 -15.07 10.64
C VAL A 199 -1.01 -14.69 11.73
N LEU A 200 -1.16 -15.24 12.94
CA LEU A 200 -0.22 -14.97 14.03
C LEU A 200 1.16 -15.58 13.76
N ARG A 201 1.22 -16.80 13.21
CA ARG A 201 2.49 -17.44 12.83
C ARG A 201 3.20 -16.68 11.72
N GLU A 202 2.48 -16.23 10.70
CA GLU A 202 3.04 -15.41 9.62
C GLU A 202 3.60 -14.08 10.15
N LYS A 203 2.86 -13.41 11.04
CA LYS A 203 3.33 -12.18 11.69
C LYS A 203 4.59 -12.39 12.53
N GLU A 204 4.69 -13.51 13.24
CA GLU A 204 5.88 -13.80 14.03
C GLU A 204 7.10 -14.09 13.16
N VAL A 205 6.93 -14.83 12.06
CA VAL A 205 8.00 -15.04 11.07
C VAL A 205 8.48 -13.69 10.52
N GLN A 206 7.56 -12.81 10.12
CA GLN A 206 7.90 -11.46 9.65
C GLN A 206 8.64 -10.62 10.70
N ARG A 207 8.27 -10.75 11.98
CA ARG A 207 8.94 -10.08 13.10
C ARG A 207 10.38 -10.55 13.23
N LEU A 208 10.60 -11.87 13.24
CA LEU A 208 11.93 -12.48 13.35
C LEU A 208 12.81 -12.13 12.14
N GLU A 209 12.27 -12.17 10.93
CA GLU A 209 12.99 -11.76 9.71
C GLU A 209 13.38 -10.28 9.76
N SER A 210 12.46 -9.42 10.19
CA SER A 210 12.73 -7.98 10.33
C SER A 210 13.82 -7.69 11.38
N GLU A 211 13.83 -8.45 12.47
CA GLU A 211 14.84 -8.37 13.52
C GLU A 211 16.21 -8.84 12.99
N SER A 212 16.25 -9.95 12.26
CA SER A 212 17.46 -10.46 11.60
C SER A 212 18.04 -9.46 10.59
N LEU A 213 17.21 -8.90 9.72
CA LEU A 213 17.62 -7.89 8.73
C LEU A 213 18.16 -6.62 9.39
N LYS A 214 17.59 -6.19 10.53
CA LYS A 214 18.12 -5.05 11.29
C LYS A 214 19.48 -5.37 11.89
N ALA A 215 19.65 -6.55 12.48
CA ALA A 215 20.93 -6.98 13.04
C ALA A 215 22.01 -7.10 11.96
N GLU A 216 21.67 -7.62 10.78
CA GLU A 216 22.59 -7.69 9.63
C GLU A 216 22.98 -6.30 9.12
N ARG A 217 22.01 -5.39 8.96
CA ARG A 217 22.28 -3.99 8.57
C ARG A 217 23.19 -3.28 9.56
N GLU A 218 22.99 -3.51 10.86
CA GLU A 218 23.84 -2.92 11.90
C GLU A 218 25.27 -3.47 11.85
N LYS A 219 25.46 -4.77 11.59
CA LYS A 219 26.79 -5.35 11.38
C LYS A 219 27.48 -4.74 10.16
N ILE A 220 26.79 -4.66 9.03
CA ILE A 220 27.34 -4.04 7.80
C ILE A 220 27.71 -2.58 8.06
N ARG A 221 26.88 -1.84 8.80
CA ARG A 221 27.18 -0.45 9.17
C ARG A 221 28.44 -0.36 10.02
N GLN A 222 28.58 -1.21 11.03
CA GLN A 222 29.78 -1.25 11.87
C GLN A 222 31.04 -1.61 11.08
N GLU A 223 30.95 -2.55 10.14
CA GLU A 223 32.05 -2.90 9.23
C GLU A 223 32.42 -1.76 8.27
N LEU A 224 31.43 -1.03 7.75
CA LEU A 224 31.68 0.14 6.90
C LEU A 224 32.33 1.28 7.70
N GLU A 225 31.88 1.52 8.94
CA GLU A 225 32.46 2.53 9.83
C GLU A 225 33.91 2.16 10.21
N SER A 226 34.21 0.89 10.51
CA SER A 226 35.57 0.44 10.81
C SER A 226 36.50 0.54 9.60
N LEU A 227 36.04 0.12 8.42
CA LEU A 227 36.80 0.25 7.17
C LEU A 227 37.06 1.72 6.81
N ALA A 228 36.08 2.59 7.01
CA ALA A 228 36.25 4.03 6.79
C ALA A 228 37.28 4.63 7.77
N PHE A 229 37.26 4.20 9.04
CA PHE A 229 38.27 4.60 10.02
C PHE A 229 39.67 4.11 9.66
N GLU A 230 39.82 2.86 9.24
CA GLU A 230 41.10 2.31 8.78
C GLU A 230 41.63 3.03 7.53
N LYS A 231 40.76 3.30 6.55
CA LYS A 231 41.12 4.08 5.35
C LYS A 231 41.57 5.48 5.72
N ALA A 232 40.83 6.17 6.59
CA ALA A 232 41.20 7.52 7.05
C ALA A 232 42.55 7.50 7.79
N ARG A 233 42.83 6.47 8.60
CA ARG A 233 44.12 6.29 9.28
C ARG A 233 45.25 6.04 8.29
N HIS A 234 45.04 5.18 7.29
CA HIS A 234 46.02 4.88 6.26
C HIS A 234 46.30 6.11 5.38
N GLU A 235 45.26 6.85 4.99
CA GLU A 235 45.40 8.12 4.25
C GLU A 235 46.18 9.16 5.07
N ALA A 236 45.88 9.32 6.36
CA ALA A 236 46.63 10.21 7.25
C ALA A 236 48.11 9.78 7.39
N GLU A 237 48.39 8.47 7.47
CA GLU A 237 49.75 7.96 7.51
C GLU A 237 50.49 8.21 6.18
N LEU A 238 49.83 8.02 5.04
CA LEU A 238 50.38 8.28 3.73
C LEU A 238 50.70 9.77 3.56
N GLN A 239 49.78 10.65 3.93
CA GLN A 239 50.02 12.10 3.93
C GLN A 239 51.18 12.49 4.85
N ALA A 240 51.28 11.89 6.04
CA ALA A 240 52.41 12.14 6.95
C ALA A 240 53.74 11.65 6.36
N LYS A 241 53.76 10.49 5.68
CA LYS A 241 54.94 9.96 4.97
C LYS A 241 55.33 10.85 3.79
N GLU A 242 54.37 11.32 3.00
CA GLU A 242 54.60 12.25 1.90
C GLU A 242 55.16 13.59 2.41
N GLN A 243 54.59 14.15 3.47
CA GLN A 243 55.13 15.38 4.09
C GLN A 243 56.55 15.19 4.62
N LYS A 244 56.86 14.05 5.25
CA LYS A 244 58.22 13.71 5.69
C LYS A 244 59.17 13.57 4.50
N ALA A 245 58.76 12.85 3.45
CA ALA A 245 59.55 12.67 2.23
C ALA A 245 59.80 14.02 1.54
N LYS A 246 58.79 14.89 1.49
CA LYS A 246 58.92 16.25 0.94
C LYS A 246 59.93 17.07 1.74
N LYS A 247 59.84 17.07 3.08
CA LYS A 247 60.83 17.75 3.94
C LYS A 247 62.25 17.20 3.77
N ILE A 248 62.40 15.88 3.60
CA ILE A 248 63.70 15.25 3.34
C ILE A 248 64.25 15.71 1.99
N ARG A 249 63.44 15.70 0.92
CA ARG A 249 63.84 16.20 -0.41
C ARG A 249 64.22 17.67 -0.38
N GLU A 250 63.42 18.52 0.27
CA GLU A 250 63.72 19.94 0.43
C GLU A 250 65.04 20.15 1.19
N ALA A 251 65.29 19.38 2.25
CA ALA A 251 66.56 19.45 3.00
C ALA A 251 67.75 18.93 2.19
N GLU A 252 67.56 17.89 1.37
CA GLU A 252 68.58 17.33 0.49
C GLU A 252 68.91 18.29 -0.67
N GLU A 253 67.90 18.89 -1.30
CA GLU A 253 68.08 19.93 -2.31
C GLU A 253 68.83 21.15 -1.75
N GLU A 254 68.49 21.58 -0.53
CA GLU A 254 69.18 22.69 0.12
C GLU A 254 70.63 22.34 0.47
N ARG A 255 70.91 21.11 0.92
CA ARG A 255 72.29 20.62 1.11
C ARG A 255 73.07 20.57 -0.20
N LEU A 256 72.49 20.04 -1.27
CA LEU A 256 73.09 20.03 -2.61
C LEU A 256 73.35 21.45 -3.12
N ARG A 257 72.48 22.40 -2.80
CA ARG A 257 72.66 23.82 -3.14
C ARG A 257 73.83 24.43 -2.39
N GLN A 258 73.95 24.16 -1.08
CA GLN A 258 75.08 24.59 -0.26
C GLN A 258 76.40 23.99 -0.77
N GLU A 259 76.42 22.69 -1.05
CA GLU A 259 77.61 21.99 -1.56
C GLU A 259 78.04 22.53 -2.94
N ARG A 260 77.08 22.80 -3.85
CA ARG A 260 77.37 23.48 -5.13
C ARG A 260 77.96 24.86 -4.93
N GLN A 261 77.47 25.60 -3.94
CA GLN A 261 77.97 26.94 -3.62
C GLN A 261 79.37 26.89 -3.01
N GLU A 262 79.66 25.90 -2.17
CA GLU A 262 81.00 25.65 -1.63
C GLU A 262 81.99 25.24 -2.73
N ILE A 263 81.58 24.36 -3.65
CA ILE A 263 82.38 23.98 -4.82
C ILE A 263 82.68 25.19 -5.70
N GLU A 264 81.69 26.05 -5.96
CA GLU A 264 81.90 27.25 -6.77
C GLU A 264 82.84 28.24 -6.06
N ASN A 265 82.69 28.42 -4.74
CA ASN A 265 83.60 29.25 -3.93
C ASN A 265 85.03 28.69 -3.92
N GLU A 266 85.21 27.37 -3.81
CA GLU A 266 86.53 26.74 -3.85
C GLU A 266 87.13 26.82 -5.25
N LYS A 267 86.31 26.73 -6.31
CA LYS A 267 86.75 26.95 -7.68
C LYS A 267 87.24 28.38 -7.92
N ILE A 268 86.53 29.38 -7.37
CA ILE A 268 86.99 30.78 -7.39
C ILE A 268 88.31 30.95 -6.62
N ARG A 269 88.45 30.30 -5.46
CA ARG A 269 89.68 30.33 -4.67
C ARG A 269 90.86 29.70 -5.43
N LEU A 270 90.66 28.55 -6.07
CA LEU A 270 91.68 27.90 -6.89
C LEU A 270 92.05 28.75 -8.11
N ALA A 271 91.08 29.40 -8.76
CA ALA A 271 91.35 30.34 -9.84
C ALA A 271 92.22 31.53 -9.37
N ASN A 272 91.98 32.06 -8.16
CA ASN A 272 92.79 33.12 -7.58
C ASN A 272 94.21 32.65 -7.22
N ILE A 273 94.37 31.43 -6.70
CA ILE A 273 95.70 30.85 -6.41
C ILE A 273 96.48 30.62 -7.71
N GLU A 274 95.84 30.14 -8.76
CA GLU A 274 96.48 29.94 -10.07
C GLU A 274 96.88 31.29 -10.70
N ALA A 275 96.02 32.31 -10.58
CA ALA A 275 96.34 33.68 -11.01
C ALA A 275 97.54 34.27 -10.24
N GLU A 276 97.64 34.07 -8.92
CA GLU A 276 98.81 34.45 -8.14
C GLU A 276 100.08 33.68 -8.54
N ARG A 277 99.95 32.40 -8.88
CA ARG A 277 101.06 31.57 -9.35
C ARG A 277 101.58 32.05 -10.70
N ILE A 278 100.69 32.39 -11.63
CA ILE A 278 101.04 32.97 -12.93
C ILE A 278 101.72 34.33 -12.74
N ALA A 279 101.18 35.21 -11.89
CA ALA A 279 101.79 36.51 -11.60
C ALA A 279 103.20 36.39 -10.97
N LYS A 280 103.42 35.42 -10.07
CA LYS A 280 104.76 35.15 -9.51
C LYS A 280 105.72 34.57 -10.54
N ALA A 281 105.25 33.70 -11.45
CA ALA A 281 106.08 33.17 -12.52
C ALA A 281 106.50 34.24 -13.53
N GLU A 282 105.59 35.16 -13.87
CA GLU A 282 105.87 36.30 -14.76
C GLU A 282 106.83 37.31 -14.12
N ALA A 283 106.73 37.58 -12.81
CA ALA A 283 107.69 38.42 -12.09
C ALA A 283 109.10 37.83 -12.09
N LEU A 284 109.22 36.51 -11.89
CA LEU A 284 110.51 35.80 -11.86
C LEU A 284 111.15 35.71 -13.26
N HIS A 285 110.34 35.59 -14.32
CA HIS A 285 110.80 35.66 -15.71
C HIS A 285 111.29 37.07 -16.10
N LYS A 286 110.71 38.12 -15.52
CA LYS A 286 111.13 39.51 -15.77
C LYS A 286 112.49 39.82 -15.13
N GLU A 287 112.74 39.29 -13.93
CA GLU A 287 114.00 39.48 -13.18
C GLU A 287 115.20 38.74 -13.81
N LEU A 288 114.95 37.57 -14.42
CA LEU A 288 115.96 36.83 -15.20
C LEU A 288 116.33 37.52 -16.53
N LEU A 289 115.39 38.26 -17.14
CA LEU A 289 115.64 38.96 -18.41
C LEU A 289 116.47 40.25 -18.22
N GLU A 290 116.27 40.94 -17.09
CA GLU A 290 117.01 42.17 -16.75
C GLU A 290 118.47 41.88 -16.33
N THR A 291 118.74 40.70 -15.76
CA THR A 291 120.10 40.25 -15.41
C THR A 291 120.92 39.77 -16.61
N GLU A 292 120.29 39.23 -17.66
CA GLU A 292 120.98 38.84 -18.90
C GLU A 292 121.33 40.04 -19.81
N GLN A 293 120.49 41.09 -19.80
CA GLN A 293 120.72 42.31 -20.61
C GLN A 293 121.84 43.21 -20.07
N ALA A 294 122.10 43.20 -18.75
CA ALA A 294 123.19 43.97 -18.14
C ALA A 294 124.60 43.38 -18.42
N ALA A 295 124.71 42.09 -18.74
CA ALA A 295 125.98 41.43 -19.04
C ALA A 295 126.43 41.60 -20.51
N LYS A 296 125.49 41.79 -21.45
CA LYS A 296 125.79 41.97 -22.88
C LYS A 296 126.17 43.40 -23.28
N GLN A 297 125.81 44.43 -22.48
CA GLN A 297 126.10 45.84 -22.79
C GLN A 297 127.53 46.33 -22.47
N LYS A 298 128.36 45.57 -21.74
CA LYS A 298 129.75 45.97 -21.42
C LYS A 298 130.83 45.48 -22.40
N ALA A 299 130.48 44.62 -23.36
CA ALA A 299 131.44 44.07 -24.32
C ALA A 299 131.32 44.63 -25.75
N GLU A 300 130.31 45.45 -26.05
CA GLU A 300 129.95 45.86 -27.42
C GLU A 300 130.37 47.30 -27.79
N THR A 301 131.06 48.02 -26.89
CA THR A 301 131.49 49.43 -27.10
C THR A 301 132.92 49.61 -27.64
N GLU A 302 133.69 48.54 -27.88
CA GLU A 302 135.08 48.65 -28.40
C GLU A 302 135.30 48.14 -29.84
N THR A 303 134.31 47.55 -30.51
CA THR A 303 134.52 46.89 -31.82
C THR A 303 133.53 47.27 -32.93
N LYS A 304 132.85 48.42 -32.83
CA LYS A 304 131.98 48.98 -33.89
C LYS A 304 132.46 50.35 -34.42
N ALA A 305 133.74 50.42 -34.78
CA ALA A 305 134.32 51.51 -35.57
C ALA A 305 135.05 51.04 -36.84
N LYS A 306 134.93 49.76 -37.25
CA LYS A 306 135.74 49.19 -38.34
C LYS A 306 135.04 48.30 -39.39
N GLU A 307 133.73 48.05 -39.34
CA GLU A 307 133.11 47.09 -40.30
C GLU A 307 132.02 47.66 -41.24
N ASP A 308 131.62 48.93 -41.11
CA ASP A 308 130.62 49.54 -42.01
C ASP A 308 131.15 49.97 -43.40
N ALA A 309 132.36 49.57 -43.80
CA ALA A 309 132.97 49.92 -45.09
C ALA A 309 132.95 48.82 -46.17
N GLY A 310 132.49 47.59 -45.87
CA GLY A 310 132.64 46.43 -46.77
C GLY A 310 131.44 46.06 -47.66
N ARG A 311 130.21 46.49 -47.32
CA ARG A 311 128.98 45.91 -47.90
C ARG A 311 128.47 46.61 -49.18
N LEU A 312 129.06 47.75 -49.54
CA LEU A 312 128.66 48.59 -50.69
C LEU A 312 129.40 48.28 -52.01
N GLN A 313 130.34 47.32 -52.04
CA GLN A 313 131.09 46.95 -53.25
C GLN A 313 130.63 45.66 -53.95
N ALA A 314 129.72 44.87 -53.36
CA ALA A 314 129.31 43.56 -53.89
C ALA A 314 128.11 43.57 -54.90
N LEU A 315 127.41 44.71 -55.06
CA LEU A 315 126.17 44.81 -55.86
C LEU A 315 126.34 45.32 -57.31
N LYS A 316 127.58 45.43 -57.80
CA LYS A 316 127.86 45.93 -59.17
C LYS A 316 127.49 44.97 -60.32
N PRO A 317 127.71 43.65 -60.26
CA PRO A 317 127.52 42.78 -61.44
C PRO A 317 126.05 42.55 -61.84
N GLU A 318 125.10 42.65 -60.91
CA GLU A 318 123.68 42.34 -61.19
C GLU A 318 122.93 43.51 -61.83
N LYS A 319 123.39 44.76 -61.65
CA LYS A 319 122.83 45.95 -62.31
C LYS A 319 123.04 45.94 -63.82
N GLU A 320 124.17 45.42 -64.30
CA GLU A 320 124.49 45.39 -65.74
C GLU A 320 123.61 44.40 -66.51
N LYS A 321 123.27 43.24 -65.92
CA LYS A 321 122.42 42.23 -66.58
C LYS A 321 121.00 42.72 -66.91
N ILE A 322 120.40 43.56 -66.06
CA ILE A 322 119.04 44.08 -66.29
C ILE A 322 119.04 45.19 -67.34
N ILE A 323 120.11 45.99 -67.40
CA ILE A 323 120.26 47.04 -68.42
C ILE A 323 120.41 46.41 -69.81
N ASP A 324 121.22 45.36 -69.94
CA ASP A 324 121.41 44.65 -71.22
C ASP A 324 120.12 44.03 -71.76
N TYR A 325 119.29 43.46 -70.88
CA TYR A 325 117.99 42.90 -71.28
C TYR A 325 117.04 43.99 -71.83
N LEU A 326 116.91 45.13 -71.15
CA LEU A 326 116.03 46.22 -71.61
C LEU A 326 116.53 46.87 -72.91
N GLN A 327 117.85 46.91 -73.13
CA GLN A 327 118.40 47.38 -74.40
C GLN A 327 118.18 46.39 -75.55
N SER A 328 118.12 45.08 -75.28
CA SER A 328 117.85 44.06 -76.31
C SER A 328 116.45 44.16 -76.94
N ILE A 329 115.47 44.73 -76.23
CA ILE A 329 114.11 44.97 -76.77
C ILE A 329 114.11 46.13 -77.79
N ARG A 330 115.08 47.04 -77.71
CA ARG A 330 115.16 48.27 -78.52
C ARG A 330 115.51 48.05 -80.00
N GLY A 331 115.83 46.83 -80.45
CA GLY A 331 116.45 46.62 -81.76
C GLY A 331 115.97 45.45 -82.63
N SER A 332 114.95 44.69 -82.22
CA SER A 332 114.58 43.44 -82.91
C SER A 332 113.16 43.42 -83.48
N ILE A 333 112.74 44.47 -84.21
CA ILE A 333 111.50 44.45 -84.98
C ILE A 333 111.72 45.10 -86.36
N PRO A 334 111.63 44.36 -87.48
CA PRO A 334 111.65 44.95 -88.81
C PRO A 334 110.36 45.76 -89.05
N LEU A 335 110.52 47.00 -89.52
CA LEU A 335 109.42 47.92 -89.78
C LEU A 335 108.59 47.46 -91.01
N PRO A 336 107.25 47.34 -90.90
CA PRO A 336 106.40 47.05 -92.05
C PRO A 336 106.32 48.24 -93.01
N VAL A 337 106.29 47.97 -94.32
CA VAL A 337 105.95 48.97 -95.33
C VAL A 337 104.43 49.15 -95.35
N ILE A 338 103.97 50.23 -94.71
CA ILE A 338 102.58 50.72 -94.72
C ILE A 338 102.41 51.69 -95.90
N GLN A 339 101.44 51.47 -96.78
CA GLN A 339 101.23 52.31 -97.97
C GLN A 339 100.45 53.61 -97.69
N ASP A 340 99.69 53.65 -96.60
CA ASP A 340 98.92 54.83 -96.16
C ASP A 340 99.79 55.81 -95.36
N GLU A 341 99.91 57.06 -95.83
CA GLU A 341 100.74 58.10 -95.20
C GLU A 341 100.28 58.48 -93.78
N SER A 342 98.97 58.53 -93.53
CA SER A 342 98.43 58.88 -92.21
C SER A 342 98.73 57.77 -91.21
N LEU A 343 98.54 56.52 -91.64
CA LEU A 343 98.80 55.33 -90.81
C LEU A 343 100.31 55.16 -90.53
N LYS A 344 101.18 55.51 -91.49
CA LYS A 344 102.63 55.56 -91.27
C LYS A 344 103.03 56.56 -90.20
N LYS A 345 102.37 57.72 -90.16
CA LYS A 345 102.65 58.78 -89.17
C LYS A 345 102.22 58.34 -87.76
N GLU A 346 101.03 57.75 -87.62
CA GLU A 346 100.55 57.13 -86.38
C GLU A 346 101.50 56.02 -85.90
N PHE A 347 101.90 55.11 -86.79
CA PHE A 347 102.79 53.99 -86.45
C PHE A 347 104.19 54.46 -86.00
N THR A 348 104.74 55.49 -86.65
CA THR A 348 106.02 56.09 -86.25
C THR A 348 105.91 56.73 -84.86
N THR A 349 104.79 57.40 -84.58
CA THR A 349 104.54 58.01 -83.26
C THR A 349 104.46 56.96 -82.14
N ALA A 350 103.81 55.82 -82.40
CA ALA A 350 103.71 54.73 -81.42
C ALA A 350 105.08 54.09 -81.11
N ILE A 351 105.95 53.92 -82.11
CA ILE A 351 107.31 53.40 -81.90
C ILE A 351 108.17 54.36 -81.08
N ASP A 352 108.06 55.66 -81.33
CA ASP A 352 108.80 56.66 -80.56
C ASP A 352 108.40 56.66 -79.08
N GLN A 353 107.11 56.50 -78.77
CA GLN A 353 106.62 56.38 -77.39
C GLN A 353 107.18 55.15 -76.66
N ILE A 354 107.24 53.99 -77.34
CA ILE A 354 107.82 52.76 -76.75
C ILE A 354 109.30 52.97 -76.42
N ASN A 355 110.05 53.61 -77.33
CA ASN A 355 111.46 53.92 -77.14
C ASN A 355 111.70 54.89 -75.97
N GLU A 356 110.78 55.84 -75.76
CA GLU A 356 110.84 56.78 -74.63
C GLU A 356 110.64 56.07 -73.27
N ILE A 357 109.68 55.16 -73.17
CA ILE A 357 109.40 54.38 -71.95
C ILE A 357 110.59 53.50 -71.56
N ILE A 358 111.20 52.82 -72.54
CA ILE A 358 112.41 52.01 -72.30
C ILE A 358 113.55 52.89 -71.77
N SER A 359 113.74 54.07 -72.35
CA SER A 359 114.79 55.00 -71.94
C SER A 359 114.61 55.53 -70.51
N LYS A 360 113.36 55.82 -70.12
CA LYS A 360 113.02 56.25 -68.76
C LYS A 360 113.29 55.15 -67.73
N SER A 361 112.96 53.90 -68.07
CA SER A 361 113.16 52.74 -67.18
C SER A 361 114.66 52.44 -66.94
N VAL A 362 115.49 52.55 -67.99
CA VAL A 362 116.97 52.44 -67.87
C VAL A 362 117.54 53.54 -66.96
N SER A 363 116.98 54.75 -67.00
CA SER A 363 117.45 55.85 -66.14
C SER A 363 117.15 55.62 -64.65
N ILE A 364 116.01 55.01 -64.30
CA ILE A 364 115.66 54.74 -62.89
C ILE A 364 116.62 53.71 -62.29
N ILE A 365 116.93 52.64 -63.02
CA ILE A 365 117.80 51.56 -62.55
C ILE A 365 119.25 52.05 -62.34
N LYS A 366 119.74 52.96 -63.20
CA LYS A 366 121.05 53.60 -63.01
C LYS A 366 121.14 54.39 -61.70
N ASN A 367 120.03 54.93 -61.21
CA ASN A 367 119.99 55.86 -60.07
C ASN A 367 119.62 55.23 -58.71
N PHE A 368 119.48 53.90 -58.61
CA PHE A 368 119.19 53.18 -57.35
C PHE A 368 120.42 53.17 -56.41
N LYS A 369 120.25 53.57 -55.13
CA LYS A 369 121.32 53.70 -54.12
C LYS A 369 121.40 52.51 -53.18
#